data_AF-A0A5B9WNJ2-F1
#
_entry.id   AF-A0A5B9WNJ2-F1
#
_cell.length_a   1.000
_cell.length_b   1.000
_cell.length_c   1.000
_cell.angle_alpha   90.00
_cell.angle_beta   90.00
_cell.angle_gamma   90.00
#
_symmetry.space_group_name_H-M   'P 1'
#
loop_
_entity.id
_entity.type
_entity.pdbx_description
1 polymer ?
#
loop_
_entity_poly.entity_id
_entity_poly.type
_entity_poly.pdbx_seq_one_letter_code
_entity_poly.pdbx_strand_id
1 'polypeptide(L)'
;MKNSLLLRITVLAGLLASCSQQPDDFKSFLNGQELKYPGAITQAFTRPGNLRIGIGWSPSADPSVAKYRVYWNNYADSVDVAAATHSPSDTVFAIIDNLQEYTYSFFVYSLDAKGNRSIPIEIQNARVYGNTYRQSLMNRPINLTEPYKLLNDEGNELTLNFLTPDSTNIMTYIRYTATDNELKEVALPPGQQSVTLNDFRYGTKVAYQSYYKPDPIALDTFPASLVDTFPPIEFGIVKCDKSLFQAVNLPYDVQPYEGQTSIARLWDGSDGPQGYPNIFHSNGDSPLPHHFTFDMGKVYDSLRTMEVTGRDCCHNPVAYEIWGIADIAGAATTVPGNDADWKADALAKGWILLQEVTRTDDGKGPYTVNFSTETPQIRYIRIRIKRVDSNESAYSNLSELTPGYKK
;
A
#
# COMPACT_ATOMS: atom_id res chain seq x y z
N MET A 1 -73.27 49.00 -58.72
CA MET A 1 -71.89 49.53 -58.73
C MET A 1 -71.52 50.37 -57.50
N LYS A 2 -72.45 51.03 -56.79
CA LYS A 2 -72.11 51.88 -55.62
C LYS A 2 -71.65 51.11 -54.34
N ASN A 3 -72.15 49.90 -54.08
CA ASN A 3 -71.78 49.14 -52.86
C ASN A 3 -70.40 48.44 -52.93
N SER A 4 -69.84 48.24 -54.13
CA SER A 4 -68.50 47.66 -54.33
C SER A 4 -67.38 48.66 -54.04
N LEU A 5 -67.63 49.95 -54.29
CA LEU A 5 -66.67 51.02 -54.02
C LEU A 5 -66.56 51.30 -52.52
N LEU A 6 -67.69 51.31 -51.78
CA LEU A 6 -67.66 51.44 -50.32
C LEU A 6 -66.93 50.27 -49.66
N LEU A 7 -67.18 49.02 -50.09
CA LEU A 7 -66.50 47.85 -49.51
C LEU A 7 -64.97 47.89 -49.74
N ARG A 8 -64.52 48.36 -50.91
CA ARG A 8 -63.09 48.53 -51.21
C ARG A 8 -62.44 49.67 -50.41
N ILE A 9 -63.19 50.76 -50.15
CA ILE A 9 -62.71 51.88 -49.33
C ILE A 9 -62.62 51.46 -47.85
N THR A 10 -63.58 50.69 -47.34
CA THR A 10 -63.56 50.20 -45.95
C THR A 10 -62.45 49.18 -45.70
N VAL A 11 -62.16 48.29 -46.67
CA VAL A 11 -61.04 47.33 -46.55
C VAL A 11 -59.68 48.04 -46.63
N LEU A 12 -59.55 49.08 -47.46
CA LEU A 12 -58.32 49.86 -47.56
C LEU A 12 -58.07 50.72 -46.29
N ALA A 13 -59.13 51.28 -45.70
CA ALA A 13 -59.04 52.00 -44.42
C ALA A 13 -58.69 51.07 -43.25
N GLY A 14 -59.16 49.81 -43.26
CA GLY A 14 -58.79 48.80 -42.25
C GLY A 14 -57.33 48.32 -42.35
N LEU A 15 -56.74 48.35 -43.55
CA LEU A 15 -55.32 48.00 -43.77
C LEU A 15 -54.36 49.11 -43.33
N LEU A 16 -54.79 50.38 -43.32
CA LEU A 16 -54.00 51.52 -42.85
C LEU A 16 -54.10 51.76 -41.34
N ALA A 17 -55.07 51.12 -40.66
CA ALA A 17 -55.27 51.21 -39.21
C ALA A 17 -54.60 50.06 -38.42
N SER A 18 -53.94 49.12 -39.11
CA SER A 18 -53.22 48.01 -38.47
C SER A 18 -51.72 48.34 -38.37
N CYS A 19 -51.23 48.36 -37.12
CA CYS A 19 -49.85 48.61 -36.69
C CYS A 19 -49.32 50.05 -36.81
N SER A 20 -49.73 50.92 -35.89
CA SER A 20 -48.76 51.87 -35.34
C SER A 20 -47.82 51.10 -34.41
N GLN A 21 -46.60 50.79 -34.83
CA GLN A 21 -45.56 50.45 -33.87
C GLN A 21 -45.39 51.67 -32.96
N GLN A 22 -45.53 51.47 -31.65
CA GLN A 22 -45.24 52.48 -30.64
C GLN A 22 -43.82 52.21 -30.10
N PRO A 23 -42.76 52.62 -30.83
CA PRO A 23 -41.38 52.31 -30.44
C PRO A 23 -40.97 52.96 -29.12
N ASP A 24 -41.75 53.93 -28.61
CA ASP A 24 -41.37 54.74 -27.45
C ASP A 24 -42.15 54.45 -26.17
N ASP A 25 -43.13 53.53 -26.19
CA ASP A 25 -43.95 53.19 -25.02
C ASP A 25 -43.08 52.65 -23.86
N PHE A 26 -41.95 52.00 -24.18
CA PHE A 26 -41.00 51.50 -23.17
C PHE A 26 -40.34 52.62 -22.37
N LYS A 27 -40.21 53.85 -22.92
CA LYS A 27 -39.55 54.99 -22.24
C LYS A 27 -40.31 55.43 -21.00
N SER A 28 -41.63 55.23 -20.97
CA SER A 28 -42.48 55.52 -19.81
C SER A 28 -42.14 54.63 -18.61
N PHE A 29 -41.72 53.39 -18.86
CA PHE A 29 -41.26 52.45 -17.82
C PHE A 29 -39.85 52.78 -17.30
N LEU A 30 -39.14 53.72 -17.93
CA LEU A 30 -37.80 54.15 -17.53
C LEU A 30 -37.79 55.53 -16.85
N ASN A 31 -38.97 56.09 -16.51
CA ASN A 31 -39.11 57.44 -15.97
C ASN A 31 -38.37 58.52 -16.80
N GLY A 32 -38.27 58.32 -18.13
CA GLY A 32 -37.57 59.24 -19.02
C GLY A 32 -36.03 59.22 -18.93
N GLN A 33 -35.42 58.24 -18.25
CA GLN A 33 -33.97 58.08 -18.20
C GLN A 33 -33.50 56.93 -19.10
N GLU A 34 -32.34 57.10 -19.72
CA GLU A 34 -31.69 56.04 -20.49
C GLU A 34 -30.93 55.09 -19.54
N LEU A 35 -31.23 53.80 -19.59
CA LEU A 35 -30.45 52.77 -18.89
C LEU A 35 -29.11 52.60 -19.60
N LYS A 36 -28.04 53.06 -18.96
CA LYS A 36 -26.68 52.82 -19.44
C LYS A 36 -26.22 51.44 -18.97
N TYR A 37 -25.83 50.58 -19.90
CA TYR A 37 -25.25 49.27 -19.59
C TYR A 37 -23.76 49.29 -19.94
N PRO A 38 -22.86 49.20 -18.94
CA PRO A 38 -21.44 48.96 -19.21
C PRO A 38 -21.24 47.65 -19.96
N GLY A 39 -20.18 47.56 -20.76
CA GLY A 39 -19.81 46.34 -21.47
C GLY A 39 -19.65 45.14 -20.51
N ALA A 40 -20.22 43.99 -20.87
CA ALA A 40 -20.04 42.76 -20.11
C ALA A 40 -18.60 42.22 -20.27
N ILE A 41 -18.20 41.32 -19.37
CA ILE A 41 -17.01 40.49 -19.53
C ILE A 41 -17.20 39.49 -20.68
N THR A 42 -16.11 38.86 -21.12
CA THR A 42 -16.16 37.74 -22.07
C THR A 42 -15.37 36.55 -21.53
N GLN A 43 -15.61 35.36 -22.09
CA GLN A 43 -14.85 34.12 -21.83
C GLN A 43 -14.53 33.85 -20.35
N ALA A 44 -15.52 33.33 -19.60
CA ALA A 44 -15.32 32.97 -18.20
C ALA A 44 -14.96 31.49 -18.01
N PHE A 45 -14.15 31.19 -16.99
CA PHE A 45 -13.78 29.84 -16.58
C PHE A 45 -13.64 29.73 -15.07
N THR A 46 -13.65 28.49 -14.56
CA THR A 46 -13.47 28.21 -13.12
C THR A 46 -12.31 27.27 -12.88
N ARG A 47 -11.70 27.39 -11.71
CA ARG A 47 -10.68 26.47 -11.19
C ARG A 47 -11.15 25.96 -9.83
N PRO A 48 -11.56 24.70 -9.73
CA PRO A 48 -12.12 24.17 -8.48
C PRO A 48 -11.05 24.06 -7.40
N GLY A 49 -11.44 24.22 -6.13
CA GLY A 49 -10.53 24.13 -4.98
C GLY A 49 -11.21 23.52 -3.75
N ASN A 50 -10.47 23.48 -2.65
CA ASN A 50 -10.95 22.98 -1.35
C ASN A 50 -11.65 24.10 -0.57
N LEU A 51 -12.98 24.06 -0.52
CA LEU A 51 -13.82 25.10 0.12
C LEU A 51 -13.58 26.50 -0.45
N ARG A 52 -13.14 26.55 -1.70
CA ARG A 52 -12.87 27.77 -2.48
C ARG A 52 -12.97 27.49 -3.97
N ILE A 53 -13.09 28.55 -4.76
CA ILE A 53 -13.04 28.47 -6.21
C ILE A 53 -12.32 29.67 -6.80
N GLY A 54 -11.55 29.42 -7.86
CA GLY A 54 -10.98 30.46 -8.70
C GLY A 54 -11.91 30.74 -9.87
N ILE A 55 -12.17 32.00 -10.17
CA ILE A 55 -12.98 32.43 -11.31
C ILE A 55 -12.13 33.38 -12.14
N GLY A 56 -11.98 33.06 -13.42
CA GLY A 56 -11.23 33.86 -14.38
C GLY A 56 -12.11 34.30 -15.54
N TRP A 57 -11.82 35.49 -16.10
CA TRP A 57 -12.50 36.01 -17.28
C TRP A 57 -11.65 37.00 -18.07
N SER A 58 -12.01 37.20 -19.33
CA SER A 58 -11.51 38.31 -20.15
C SER A 58 -12.21 39.62 -19.74
N PRO A 59 -11.46 40.69 -19.43
CA PRO A 59 -12.03 41.98 -19.07
C PRO A 59 -12.90 42.58 -20.18
N SER A 60 -13.82 43.47 -19.78
CA SER A 60 -14.59 44.24 -20.74
C SER A 60 -13.73 45.31 -21.42
N ALA A 61 -13.89 45.46 -22.74
CA ALA A 61 -13.27 46.53 -23.53
C ALA A 61 -13.83 47.93 -23.24
N ASP A 62 -14.94 48.03 -22.50
CA ASP A 62 -15.56 49.30 -22.14
C ASP A 62 -14.72 50.01 -21.05
N PRO A 63 -14.08 51.15 -21.35
CA PRO A 63 -13.22 51.87 -20.41
C PRO A 63 -14.00 52.54 -19.26
N SER A 64 -15.33 52.54 -19.30
CA SER A 64 -16.16 53.07 -18.21
C SER A 64 -16.36 52.10 -17.06
N VAL A 65 -16.02 50.82 -17.24
CA VAL A 65 -16.10 49.81 -16.18
C VAL A 65 -15.08 50.12 -15.09
N ALA A 66 -15.52 50.29 -13.85
CA ALA A 66 -14.63 50.56 -12.71
C ALA A 66 -14.30 49.27 -11.94
N LYS A 67 -15.24 48.33 -11.89
CA LYS A 67 -15.08 47.06 -11.18
C LYS A 67 -16.00 45.98 -11.74
N TYR A 68 -15.70 44.75 -11.40
CA TYR A 68 -16.56 43.60 -11.57
C TYR A 68 -17.15 43.21 -10.22
N ARG A 69 -18.38 42.71 -10.22
CA ARG A 69 -18.98 42.09 -9.04
C ARG A 69 -19.43 40.69 -9.39
N VAL A 70 -18.92 39.73 -8.64
CA VAL A 70 -19.31 38.33 -8.75
C VAL A 70 -20.32 38.02 -7.66
N TYR A 71 -21.50 37.53 -8.02
CA TYR A 71 -22.54 37.09 -7.09
C TYR A 71 -22.67 35.57 -7.06
N TRP A 72 -23.07 35.04 -5.91
CA TRP A 72 -23.52 33.65 -5.73
C TRP A 72 -24.61 33.59 -4.66
N ASN A 73 -25.06 32.38 -4.31
CA ASN A 73 -26.07 32.15 -3.27
C ASN A 73 -27.35 32.99 -3.50
N ASN A 74 -27.92 32.89 -4.70
CA ASN A 74 -29.10 33.68 -5.11
C ASN A 74 -28.92 35.20 -4.91
N TYR A 75 -27.73 35.71 -5.23
CA TYR A 75 -27.34 37.12 -5.10
C TYR A 75 -27.24 37.64 -3.66
N ALA A 76 -27.33 36.77 -2.64
CA ALA A 76 -27.15 37.15 -1.25
C ALA A 76 -25.68 37.50 -0.94
N ASP A 77 -24.75 36.82 -1.62
CA ASP A 77 -23.32 37.00 -1.41
C ASP A 77 -22.64 37.56 -2.66
N SER A 78 -21.59 38.36 -2.46
CA SER A 78 -20.81 38.91 -3.57
C SER A 78 -19.38 39.29 -3.19
N VAL A 79 -18.53 39.41 -4.21
CA VAL A 79 -17.20 40.01 -4.10
C VAL A 79 -16.99 41.02 -5.22
N ASP A 80 -16.35 42.13 -4.88
CA ASP A 80 -15.91 43.14 -5.84
C ASP A 80 -14.46 42.88 -6.27
N VAL A 81 -14.20 43.00 -7.57
CA VAL A 81 -12.88 42.87 -8.17
C VAL A 81 -12.62 44.11 -9.02
N ALA A 82 -11.54 44.85 -8.75
CA ALA A 82 -11.25 46.06 -9.50
C ALA A 82 -10.99 45.77 -10.99
N ALA A 83 -11.46 46.64 -11.88
CA ALA A 83 -11.17 46.54 -13.31
C ALA A 83 -9.78 47.16 -13.59
N ALA A 84 -8.73 46.37 -13.37
CA ALA A 84 -7.34 46.83 -13.53
C ALA A 84 -6.91 46.99 -15.01
N THR A 85 -7.65 46.38 -15.93
CA THR A 85 -7.40 46.41 -17.38
C THR A 85 -8.73 46.35 -18.13
N HIS A 86 -8.72 46.90 -19.35
CA HIS A 86 -9.82 46.84 -20.31
C HIS A 86 -9.42 46.10 -21.59
N SER A 87 -8.30 45.38 -21.59
CA SER A 87 -7.91 44.59 -22.75
C SER A 87 -8.57 43.21 -22.70
N PRO A 88 -9.41 42.81 -23.67
CA PRO A 88 -10.02 41.48 -23.69
C PRO A 88 -9.02 40.33 -23.87
N SER A 89 -7.77 40.64 -24.25
CA SER A 89 -6.68 39.65 -24.30
C SER A 89 -6.13 39.27 -22.92
N ASP A 90 -6.40 40.09 -21.90
CA ASP A 90 -5.91 39.85 -20.55
C ASP A 90 -6.83 38.88 -19.81
N THR A 91 -6.42 38.48 -18.59
CA THR A 91 -7.25 37.67 -17.70
C THR A 91 -7.34 38.35 -16.34
N VAL A 92 -8.56 38.65 -15.92
CA VAL A 92 -8.86 38.98 -14.53
C VAL A 92 -9.20 37.66 -13.82
N PHE A 93 -8.66 37.49 -12.62
CA PHE A 93 -8.82 36.28 -11.84
C PHE A 93 -9.09 36.62 -10.38
N ALA A 94 -10.07 35.94 -9.77
CA ALA A 94 -10.43 36.11 -8.37
C ALA A 94 -10.61 34.77 -7.69
N ILE A 95 -10.24 34.68 -6.41
CA ILE A 95 -10.51 33.53 -5.56
C ILE A 95 -11.65 33.89 -4.62
N ILE A 96 -12.65 33.03 -4.56
CA ILE A 96 -13.74 33.10 -3.59
C ILE A 96 -13.51 31.99 -2.58
N ASP A 97 -13.12 32.36 -1.37
CA ASP A 97 -12.84 31.47 -0.25
C ASP A 97 -14.07 31.23 0.65
N ASN A 98 -13.94 30.33 1.62
CA ASN A 98 -14.95 30.00 2.64
C ASN A 98 -16.29 29.50 2.06
N LEU A 99 -16.24 28.83 0.91
CA LEU A 99 -17.39 28.18 0.29
C LEU A 99 -17.66 26.82 0.92
N GLN A 100 -18.90 26.35 0.83
CA GLN A 100 -19.23 24.97 1.17
C GLN A 100 -18.92 24.06 -0.03
N GLU A 101 -18.72 22.78 0.23
CA GLU A 101 -18.61 21.79 -0.85
C GLU A 101 -19.95 21.63 -1.55
N TYR A 102 -20.08 22.22 -2.73
CA TYR A 102 -21.33 22.25 -3.50
C TYR A 102 -21.05 22.60 -4.97
N THR A 103 -22.07 22.50 -5.81
CA THR A 103 -22.04 22.99 -7.19
C THR A 103 -22.75 24.34 -7.23
N TYR A 104 -22.03 25.40 -7.59
CA TYR A 104 -22.52 26.77 -7.61
C TYR A 104 -22.84 27.25 -9.03
N SER A 105 -23.71 28.26 -9.11
CA SER A 105 -23.76 29.20 -10.22
C SER A 105 -23.24 30.55 -9.76
N PHE A 106 -22.36 31.16 -10.55
CA PHE A 106 -21.82 32.50 -10.31
C PHE A 106 -22.30 33.47 -11.40
N PHE A 107 -22.53 34.73 -11.03
CA PHE A 107 -22.94 35.78 -11.96
C PHE A 107 -21.96 36.93 -11.90
N VAL A 108 -21.31 37.24 -13.01
CA VAL A 108 -20.33 38.33 -13.10
C VAL A 108 -20.96 39.53 -13.80
N TYR A 109 -21.01 40.65 -13.11
CA TYR A 109 -21.43 41.95 -13.64
C TYR A 109 -20.22 42.86 -13.80
N SER A 110 -20.18 43.63 -14.89
CA SER A 110 -19.36 44.84 -14.97
C SER A 110 -20.13 46.01 -14.38
N LEU A 111 -19.46 46.86 -13.59
CA LEU A 111 -20.05 48.06 -13.00
C LEU A 111 -19.23 49.29 -13.35
N ASP A 112 -19.89 50.37 -13.77
CA ASP A 112 -19.25 51.68 -13.90
C ASP A 112 -19.13 52.40 -12.54
N ALA A 113 -18.44 53.54 -12.53
CA ALA A 113 -18.27 54.35 -11.32
C ALA A 113 -19.59 54.92 -10.75
N LYS A 114 -20.68 54.90 -11.53
CA LYS A 114 -22.02 55.37 -11.13
C LYS A 114 -22.90 54.23 -10.62
N GLY A 115 -22.43 52.98 -10.68
CA GLY A 115 -23.14 51.80 -10.21
C GLY A 115 -24.07 51.17 -11.25
N ASN A 116 -24.06 51.65 -12.51
CA ASN A 116 -24.75 50.98 -13.61
C ASN A 116 -24.13 49.61 -13.86
N ARG A 117 -24.92 48.62 -14.29
CA ARG A 117 -24.47 47.22 -14.40
C ARG A 117 -24.71 46.66 -15.79
N SER A 118 -23.80 45.80 -16.25
CA SER A 118 -23.99 45.06 -17.52
C SER A 118 -25.11 44.01 -17.41
N ILE A 119 -25.43 43.37 -18.52
CA ILE A 119 -26.07 42.03 -18.48
C ILE A 119 -25.05 41.07 -17.84
N PRO A 120 -25.45 40.19 -16.91
CA PRO A 120 -24.51 39.27 -16.28
C PRO A 120 -24.05 38.18 -17.24
N ILE A 121 -22.81 37.74 -17.05
CA ILE A 121 -22.38 36.43 -17.54
C ILE A 121 -22.55 35.43 -16.41
N GLU A 122 -23.35 34.40 -16.65
CA GLU A 122 -23.55 33.29 -15.73
C GLU A 122 -22.50 32.19 -16.00
N ILE A 123 -21.90 31.70 -14.92
CA ILE A 123 -21.01 30.55 -14.90
C ILE A 123 -21.71 29.45 -14.15
N GLN A 124 -22.18 28.44 -14.87
CA GLN A 124 -22.93 27.32 -14.32
C GLN A 124 -22.02 26.14 -13.96
N ASN A 125 -22.53 25.24 -13.12
CA ASN A 125 -21.87 23.98 -12.75
C ASN A 125 -20.45 24.15 -12.16
N ALA A 126 -20.23 25.26 -11.45
CA ALA A 126 -18.95 25.58 -10.83
C ALA A 126 -18.77 24.76 -9.55
N ARG A 127 -18.01 23.67 -9.62
CA ARG A 127 -17.88 22.71 -8.52
C ARG A 127 -16.83 23.17 -7.51
N VAL A 128 -17.20 23.20 -6.24
CA VAL A 128 -16.30 23.36 -5.09
C VAL A 128 -16.16 22.00 -4.42
N TYR A 129 -14.92 21.58 -4.16
CA TYR A 129 -14.64 20.32 -3.47
C TYR A 129 -14.36 20.57 -1.98
N GLY A 130 -14.45 19.52 -1.19
CA GLY A 130 -14.25 19.60 0.25
C GLY A 130 -14.05 18.24 0.89
N ASN A 131 -14.62 18.09 2.08
CA ASN A 131 -14.43 16.91 2.91
C ASN A 131 -15.09 15.65 2.33
N THR A 132 -16.25 15.77 1.67
CA THR A 132 -16.95 14.66 1.03
C THR A 132 -16.09 14.06 -0.08
N TYR A 133 -15.54 14.90 -0.97
CA TYR A 133 -14.60 14.44 -1.99
C TYR A 133 -13.35 13.82 -1.36
N ARG A 134 -12.74 14.48 -0.36
CA ARG A 134 -11.56 13.95 0.35
C ARG A 134 -11.82 12.57 0.97
N GLN A 135 -13.00 12.33 1.52
CA GLN A 135 -13.39 11.04 2.11
C GLN A 135 -13.64 9.96 1.07
N SER A 136 -13.98 10.34 -0.17
CA SER A 136 -14.14 9.39 -1.28
C SER A 136 -12.80 8.89 -1.84
N LEU A 137 -11.69 9.58 -1.55
CA LEU A 137 -10.36 9.24 -2.04
C LEU A 137 -9.77 8.05 -1.27
N MET A 138 -9.49 6.98 -2.00
CA MET A 138 -8.77 5.81 -1.49
C MET A 138 -7.29 5.92 -1.80
N ASN A 139 -6.44 5.23 -1.05
CA ASN A 139 -5.04 5.10 -1.43
C ASN A 139 -4.87 4.21 -2.66
N ARG A 140 -3.80 4.45 -3.42
CA ARG A 140 -3.37 3.63 -4.55
C ARG A 140 -3.31 2.15 -4.13
N PRO A 141 -3.97 1.24 -4.86
CA PRO A 141 -4.01 -0.16 -4.48
C PRO A 141 -2.63 -0.82 -4.60
N ILE A 142 -2.32 -1.69 -3.63
CA ILE A 142 -1.10 -2.50 -3.60
C ILE A 142 -1.29 -3.73 -4.51
N ASN A 143 -0.22 -4.20 -5.16
CA ASN A 143 -0.25 -5.49 -5.85
C ASN A 143 -0.16 -6.63 -4.83
N LEU A 144 -1.29 -7.10 -4.31
CA LEU A 144 -1.31 -8.13 -3.26
C LEU A 144 -0.78 -9.51 -3.69
N THR A 145 -0.66 -9.78 -4.99
CA THR A 145 -0.07 -11.04 -5.49
C THR A 145 1.45 -11.06 -5.32
N GLU A 146 2.10 -9.91 -5.48
CA GLU A 146 3.54 -9.72 -5.28
C GLU A 146 3.76 -8.32 -4.69
N PRO A 147 3.44 -8.11 -3.39
CA PRO A 147 3.43 -6.77 -2.80
C PRO A 147 4.82 -6.18 -2.74
N TYR A 148 5.83 -7.00 -2.49
CA TYR A 148 7.22 -6.56 -2.48
C TYR A 148 8.15 -7.66 -2.97
N LYS A 149 9.37 -7.25 -3.30
CA LYS A 149 10.48 -8.15 -3.59
C LYS A 149 11.71 -7.67 -2.83
N LEU A 150 12.23 -8.51 -1.93
CA LEU A 150 13.52 -8.27 -1.28
C LEU A 150 14.63 -8.50 -2.31
N LEU A 151 15.62 -7.60 -2.31
CA LEU A 151 16.71 -7.59 -3.30
C LEU A 151 18.04 -8.08 -2.72
N ASN A 152 18.12 -8.22 -1.39
CA ASN A 152 19.28 -8.75 -0.70
C ASN A 152 18.93 -9.47 0.62
N ASP A 153 19.94 -10.14 1.18
CA ASP A 153 19.80 -10.95 2.39
C ASP A 153 19.80 -10.10 3.67
N GLU A 154 20.18 -8.83 3.63
CA GLU A 154 20.05 -7.92 4.76
C GLU A 154 18.60 -7.40 4.89
N GLY A 155 17.85 -7.40 3.79
CA GLY A 155 16.46 -6.95 3.74
C GLY A 155 16.33 -5.44 3.78
N ASN A 156 17.42 -4.71 3.55
CA ASN A 156 17.43 -3.26 3.45
C ASN A 156 17.24 -2.76 2.01
N GLU A 157 17.38 -3.63 1.01
CA GLU A 157 17.01 -3.33 -0.37
C GLU A 157 15.72 -4.08 -0.73
N LEU A 158 14.67 -3.35 -1.10
CA LEU A 158 13.42 -3.95 -1.58
C LEU A 158 12.71 -3.09 -2.61
N THR A 159 11.95 -3.75 -3.48
CA THR A 159 10.98 -3.11 -4.37
C THR A 159 9.59 -3.28 -3.80
N LEU A 160 8.82 -2.19 -3.71
CA LEU A 160 7.40 -2.17 -3.36
C LEU A 160 6.56 -2.05 -4.63
N ASN A 161 5.53 -2.88 -4.76
CA ASN A 161 4.70 -2.97 -5.95
C ASN A 161 3.25 -2.51 -5.69
N PHE A 162 2.78 -1.62 -6.55
CA PHE A 162 1.44 -1.07 -6.57
C PHE A 162 0.76 -1.38 -7.89
N LEU A 163 -0.56 -1.36 -7.91
CA LEU A 163 -1.35 -1.44 -9.15
C LEU A 163 -1.47 -0.04 -9.79
N THR A 164 -2.02 0.03 -11.01
CA THR A 164 -2.35 1.31 -11.65
C THR A 164 -3.32 2.12 -10.76
N PRO A 165 -3.04 3.41 -10.50
CA PRO A 165 -3.91 4.22 -9.66
C PRO A 165 -5.13 4.71 -10.45
N ASP A 166 -6.07 5.34 -9.76
CA ASP A 166 -7.12 6.14 -10.39
C ASP A 166 -6.52 7.29 -11.25
N SER A 167 -7.22 7.67 -12.32
CA SER A 167 -6.73 8.65 -13.30
C SER A 167 -6.52 10.06 -12.73
N THR A 168 -7.15 10.38 -11.61
CA THR A 168 -6.98 11.66 -10.90
C THR A 168 -5.82 11.64 -9.91
N ASN A 169 -5.16 10.49 -9.69
CA ASN A 169 -3.95 10.41 -8.88
C ASN A 169 -2.81 11.16 -9.54
N ILE A 170 -2.12 12.00 -8.77
CA ILE A 170 -0.93 12.73 -9.25
C ILE A 170 0.35 12.23 -8.59
N MET A 171 0.25 11.61 -7.41
CA MET A 171 1.39 11.09 -6.66
C MET A 171 0.94 10.12 -5.58
N THR A 172 1.79 9.15 -5.23
CA THR A 172 1.72 8.42 -3.97
C THR A 172 3.03 8.63 -3.23
N TYR A 173 2.99 9.10 -1.98
CA TYR A 173 4.16 9.21 -1.13
C TYR A 173 4.27 7.98 -0.24
N ILE A 174 5.46 7.40 -0.18
CA ILE A 174 5.80 6.23 0.64
C ILE A 174 6.80 6.70 1.69
N ARG A 175 6.52 6.38 2.96
CA ARG A 175 7.34 6.76 4.12
C ARG A 175 7.85 5.50 4.82
N TYR A 176 9.14 5.46 5.11
CA TYR A 176 9.79 4.31 5.72
C TYR A 176 10.92 4.74 6.65
N THR A 177 11.34 3.84 7.54
CA THR A 177 12.52 4.05 8.38
C THR A 177 13.74 3.51 7.64
N ALA A 178 14.77 4.33 7.48
CA ALA A 178 16.02 3.92 6.84
C ALA A 178 17.00 3.27 7.83
N THR A 179 18.06 2.64 7.33
CA THR A 179 19.09 1.94 8.12
C THR A 179 19.85 2.85 9.08
N ASP A 180 19.91 4.16 8.79
CA ASP A 180 20.41 5.22 9.67
C ASP A 180 19.41 5.64 10.78
N ASN A 181 18.20 5.05 10.78
CA ASN A 181 17.05 5.34 11.65
C ASN A 181 16.30 6.65 11.33
N GLU A 182 16.61 7.30 10.22
CA GLU A 182 15.86 8.47 9.77
C GLU A 182 14.56 8.07 9.06
N LEU A 183 13.53 8.90 9.16
CA LEU A 183 12.32 8.76 8.36
C LEU A 183 12.54 9.36 6.98
N LYS A 184 12.39 8.54 5.94
CA LYS A 184 12.50 8.96 4.53
C LYS A 184 11.14 8.89 3.85
N GLU A 185 10.95 9.77 2.87
CA GLU A 185 9.78 9.82 2.00
C GLU A 185 10.22 9.72 0.54
N VAL A 186 9.57 8.85 -0.23
CA VAL A 186 9.79 8.71 -1.67
C VAL A 186 8.47 8.87 -2.42
N ALA A 187 8.55 9.46 -3.61
CA ALA A 187 7.40 9.77 -4.44
C ALA A 187 7.27 8.74 -5.57
N LEU A 188 6.08 8.13 -5.68
CA LEU A 188 5.71 7.21 -6.75
C LEU A 188 4.70 7.90 -7.69
N PRO A 189 5.13 8.34 -8.89
CA PRO A 189 4.24 8.96 -9.86
C PRO A 189 3.26 7.94 -10.47
N PRO A 190 2.12 8.39 -11.03
CA PRO A 190 1.07 7.50 -11.53
C PRO A 190 1.52 6.59 -12.69
N GLY A 191 2.54 7.00 -13.45
CA GLY A 191 3.10 6.23 -14.56
C GLY A 191 4.01 5.06 -14.16
N GLN A 192 4.41 4.97 -12.89
CA GLN A 192 5.26 3.89 -12.36
C GLN A 192 4.43 3.00 -11.44
N GLN A 193 4.65 1.68 -11.49
CA GLN A 193 3.95 0.70 -10.65
C GLN A 193 4.78 0.22 -9.46
N SER A 194 6.04 0.60 -9.37
CA SER A 194 6.91 0.17 -8.28
C SER A 194 7.93 1.24 -7.91
N VAL A 195 8.44 1.12 -6.69
CA VAL A 195 9.53 1.94 -6.15
C VAL A 195 10.52 1.05 -5.41
N THR A 196 11.81 1.30 -5.58
CA THR A 196 12.88 0.59 -4.86
C THR A 196 13.39 1.44 -3.71
N LEU A 197 13.43 0.85 -2.52
CA LEU A 197 14.04 1.40 -1.32
C LEU A 197 15.40 0.70 -1.16
N ASN A 198 16.49 1.46 -1.06
CA ASN A 198 17.85 0.88 -1.04
C ASN A 198 18.47 0.83 0.37
N ASP A 199 17.76 1.33 1.36
CA ASP A 199 18.26 1.53 2.71
C ASP A 199 17.16 1.34 3.76
N PHE A 200 16.16 0.51 3.50
CA PHE A 200 15.09 0.21 4.43
C PHE A 200 15.60 -0.48 5.69
N ARG A 201 15.10 -0.08 6.86
CA ARG A 201 15.37 -0.79 8.10
C ARG A 201 14.42 -1.98 8.22
N TYR A 202 14.95 -3.18 7.98
CA TYR A 202 14.20 -4.43 8.10
C TYR A 202 13.43 -4.54 9.42
N GLY A 203 12.22 -5.10 9.36
CA GLY A 203 11.31 -5.25 10.50
C GLY A 203 10.53 -3.98 10.88
N THR A 204 10.78 -2.83 10.23
CA THR A 204 9.98 -1.62 10.42
C THR A 204 8.77 -1.57 9.49
N LYS A 205 7.79 -0.70 9.78
CA LYS A 205 6.60 -0.53 8.94
C LYS A 205 6.87 0.46 7.82
N VAL A 206 6.23 0.25 6.68
CA VAL A 206 6.16 1.22 5.58
C VAL A 206 4.75 1.80 5.53
N ALA A 207 4.65 3.12 5.48
CA ALA A 207 3.39 3.85 5.38
C ALA A 207 3.27 4.50 4.00
N TYR A 208 2.06 4.74 3.51
CA TYR A 208 1.87 5.41 2.22
C TYR A 208 0.58 6.24 2.18
N GLN A 209 0.58 7.27 1.34
CA GLN A 209 -0.58 8.13 1.13
C GLN A 209 -0.61 8.67 -0.31
N SER A 210 -1.78 8.59 -0.93
CA SER A 210 -2.00 9.01 -2.32
C SER A 210 -2.65 10.38 -2.40
N TYR A 211 -2.29 11.14 -3.44
CA TYR A 211 -2.66 12.54 -3.65
C TYR A 211 -3.32 12.68 -5.02
N TYR A 212 -4.40 13.45 -5.07
CA TYR A 212 -5.32 13.51 -6.20
C TYR A 212 -5.59 14.94 -6.61
N LYS A 213 -5.91 15.10 -7.89
CA LYS A 213 -6.39 16.35 -8.45
C LYS A 213 -7.70 16.08 -9.21
N PRO A 214 -8.86 16.55 -8.74
CA PRO A 214 -10.15 16.23 -9.36
C PRO A 214 -10.27 16.72 -10.79
N ASP A 215 -9.50 17.76 -11.13
CA ASP A 215 -9.39 18.34 -12.46
C ASP A 215 -7.95 18.84 -12.65
N PRO A 216 -7.30 18.65 -13.83
CA PRO A 216 -5.97 19.17 -14.10
C PRO A 216 -5.78 20.67 -13.81
N ILE A 217 -6.82 21.50 -13.95
CA ILE A 217 -6.80 22.93 -13.66
C ILE A 217 -7.20 23.29 -12.23
N ALA A 218 -7.54 22.33 -11.37
CA ALA A 218 -7.86 22.59 -9.96
C ALA A 218 -6.76 23.43 -9.26
N LEU A 219 -7.19 24.22 -8.29
CA LEU A 219 -6.30 25.03 -7.45
C LEU A 219 -5.54 24.16 -6.44
N ASP A 220 -6.21 23.12 -5.94
CA ASP A 220 -5.76 22.34 -4.80
C ASP A 220 -5.55 20.87 -5.15
N THR A 221 -4.69 20.24 -4.35
CA THR A 221 -4.47 18.79 -4.33
C THR A 221 -5.10 18.21 -3.06
N PHE A 222 -5.74 17.04 -3.20
CA PHE A 222 -6.43 16.37 -2.12
C PHE A 222 -5.71 15.07 -1.77
N PRO A 223 -5.22 14.90 -0.54
CA PRO A 223 -4.73 13.60 -0.08
C PRO A 223 -5.90 12.66 0.21
N ALA A 224 -5.69 11.37 0.00
CA ALA A 224 -6.52 10.34 0.60
C ALA A 224 -6.55 10.53 2.13
N SER A 225 -7.74 10.34 2.72
CA SER A 225 -7.98 10.70 4.13
C SER A 225 -7.11 9.93 5.12
N LEU A 226 -6.74 8.69 4.80
CA LEU A 226 -5.93 7.84 5.65
C LEU A 226 -4.51 7.71 5.11
N VAL A 227 -3.53 7.76 6.02
CA VAL A 227 -2.20 7.21 5.76
C VAL A 227 -2.31 5.72 6.06
N ASP A 228 -2.07 4.89 5.06
CA ASP A 228 -2.22 3.45 5.17
C ASP A 228 -0.85 2.77 5.39
N THR A 229 -0.88 1.53 5.84
CA THR A 229 0.31 0.74 6.13
C THR A 229 0.47 -0.34 5.07
N PHE A 230 1.65 -0.40 4.46
CA PHE A 230 2.01 -1.47 3.53
C PHE A 230 2.02 -2.83 4.26
N PRO A 231 1.72 -3.96 3.59
CA PRO A 231 1.87 -5.29 4.17
C PRO A 231 3.24 -5.47 4.85
N PRO A 232 3.29 -6.23 5.98
CA PRO A 232 4.55 -6.53 6.63
C PRO A 232 5.58 -7.08 5.65
N ILE A 233 6.80 -6.54 5.70
CA ILE A 233 7.91 -6.99 4.88
C ILE A 233 8.61 -8.12 5.64
N GLU A 234 8.36 -9.34 5.18
CA GLU A 234 8.90 -10.57 5.75
C GLU A 234 9.68 -11.33 4.68
N PHE A 235 10.72 -12.06 5.11
CA PHE A 235 11.41 -12.94 4.18
C PHE A 235 10.56 -14.17 3.87
N GLY A 236 10.66 -14.66 2.63
CA GLY A 236 10.14 -15.98 2.30
C GLY A 236 10.96 -17.04 3.03
N ILE A 237 10.29 -18.08 3.52
CA ILE A 237 10.98 -19.30 3.99
C ILE A 237 10.86 -20.36 2.91
N VAL A 238 12.00 -20.80 2.40
CA VAL A 238 12.09 -21.90 1.45
C VAL A 238 12.58 -23.14 2.16
N LYS A 239 11.86 -24.24 1.99
CA LYS A 239 12.28 -25.55 2.53
C LYS A 239 13.60 -25.96 1.88
N CYS A 240 14.52 -26.48 2.67
CA CYS A 240 15.74 -27.10 2.16
C CYS A 240 15.38 -28.29 1.26
N ASP A 241 16.22 -28.56 0.26
CA ASP A 241 15.97 -29.64 -0.69
C ASP A 241 16.33 -30.98 -0.05
N LYS A 242 15.31 -31.67 0.46
CA LYS A 242 15.44 -32.98 1.12
C LYS A 242 16.09 -34.05 0.24
N SER A 243 16.06 -33.92 -1.09
CA SER A 243 16.71 -34.89 -1.99
C SER A 243 18.23 -34.89 -1.89
N LEU A 244 18.81 -33.81 -1.34
CA LEU A 244 20.25 -33.69 -1.10
C LEU A 244 20.69 -34.27 0.25
N PHE A 245 19.74 -34.61 1.12
CA PHE A 245 20.04 -34.96 2.50
C PHE A 245 20.64 -36.36 2.59
N GLN A 246 21.65 -36.51 3.45
CA GLN A 246 22.34 -37.78 3.65
C GLN A 246 22.53 -38.08 5.13
N ALA A 247 22.38 -39.36 5.48
CA ALA A 247 22.71 -39.86 6.79
C ALA A 247 24.23 -39.73 7.03
N VAL A 248 24.61 -39.21 8.20
CA VAL A 248 26.00 -39.21 8.66
C VAL A 248 26.07 -40.09 9.90
N ASN A 249 27.19 -40.79 10.08
CA ASN A 249 27.43 -41.60 11.26
C ASN A 249 28.76 -41.19 11.91
N LEU A 250 28.69 -40.22 12.82
CA LEU A 250 29.84 -39.80 13.63
C LEU A 250 29.95 -40.66 14.90
N PRO A 251 31.12 -40.73 15.54
CA PRO A 251 31.25 -41.33 16.87
C PRO A 251 30.16 -40.85 17.84
N TYR A 252 29.55 -41.81 18.53
CA TYR A 252 28.45 -41.61 19.48
C TYR A 252 27.11 -41.14 18.90
N ASP A 253 26.96 -41.05 17.58
CA ASP A 253 25.62 -40.91 16.99
C ASP A 253 24.81 -42.18 17.30
N VAL A 254 23.58 -42.00 17.78
CA VAL A 254 22.68 -43.12 18.09
C VAL A 254 22.31 -43.86 16.81
N GLN A 255 22.34 -45.19 16.86
CA GLN A 255 22.01 -46.04 15.72
C GLN A 255 20.51 -46.32 15.66
N PRO A 256 19.96 -46.57 14.47
CA PRO A 256 18.55 -46.96 14.34
C PRO A 256 18.32 -48.37 14.89
N TYR A 257 17.09 -48.63 15.33
CA TYR A 257 16.64 -49.93 15.83
C TYR A 257 16.83 -51.03 14.78
N GLU A 258 16.60 -50.69 13.51
CA GLU A 258 16.82 -51.58 12.38
C GLU A 258 16.93 -50.77 11.07
N GLY A 259 17.32 -51.43 9.98
CA GLY A 259 17.55 -50.74 8.69
C GLY A 259 16.35 -49.96 8.17
N GLN A 260 15.12 -50.42 8.44
CA GLN A 260 13.91 -49.74 7.97
C GLN A 260 13.60 -48.46 8.75
N THR A 261 14.15 -48.30 9.96
CA THR A 261 13.91 -47.17 10.87
C THR A 261 15.08 -46.18 10.94
N SER A 262 15.88 -46.11 9.87
CA SER A 262 17.06 -45.23 9.79
C SER A 262 16.70 -43.75 9.81
N ILE A 263 17.68 -42.89 10.13
CA ILE A 263 17.49 -41.42 10.09
C ILE A 263 17.05 -40.90 8.72
N ALA A 264 17.32 -41.64 7.63
CA ALA A 264 16.87 -41.25 6.29
C ALA A 264 15.34 -41.20 6.13
N ARG A 265 14.59 -41.83 7.05
CA ARG A 265 13.13 -41.72 7.11
C ARG A 265 12.64 -40.32 7.47
N LEU A 266 13.49 -39.47 8.04
CA LEU A 266 13.11 -38.12 8.46
C LEU A 266 12.98 -37.13 7.29
N TRP A 267 13.31 -37.54 6.07
CA TRP A 267 13.25 -36.71 4.88
C TRP A 267 12.89 -37.50 3.62
N ASP A 268 12.14 -38.61 3.77
CA ASP A 268 11.80 -39.49 2.65
C ASP A 268 10.63 -38.98 1.79
N GLY A 269 10.11 -37.80 2.09
CA GLY A 269 9.04 -37.12 1.35
C GLY A 269 7.64 -37.52 1.80
N SER A 270 7.52 -38.22 2.93
CA SER A 270 6.23 -38.53 3.53
C SER A 270 5.55 -37.30 4.16
N ASP A 271 4.24 -37.43 4.38
CA ASP A 271 3.48 -36.53 5.24
C ASP A 271 3.27 -37.20 6.61
N GLY A 272 4.06 -36.78 7.61
CA GLY A 272 3.93 -37.25 8.99
C GLY A 272 2.75 -36.63 9.77
N PRO A 273 2.50 -37.06 11.02
CA PRO A 273 3.27 -38.02 11.80
C PRO A 273 3.12 -39.46 11.29
N GLN A 274 4.23 -40.14 11.03
CA GLN A 274 4.26 -41.54 10.63
C GLN A 274 4.41 -42.48 11.84
N GLY A 275 4.08 -43.76 11.65
CA GLY A 275 4.33 -44.85 12.58
C GLY A 275 5.44 -45.78 12.08
N TYR A 276 5.86 -46.71 12.94
CA TYR A 276 6.80 -47.77 12.58
C TYR A 276 6.30 -48.59 11.37
N PRO A 277 7.17 -48.96 10.41
CA PRO A 277 8.62 -48.76 10.41
C PRO A 277 9.10 -47.47 9.73
N ASN A 278 8.20 -46.63 9.22
CA ASN A 278 8.55 -45.43 8.42
C ASN A 278 8.87 -44.22 9.29
N ILE A 279 9.82 -44.38 10.21
CA ILE A 279 10.25 -43.34 11.15
C ILE A 279 11.74 -43.50 11.42
N PHE A 280 12.37 -42.49 12.01
CA PHE A 280 13.54 -42.76 12.81
C PHE A 280 13.12 -43.38 14.14
N HIS A 281 13.66 -44.55 14.47
CA HIS A 281 13.52 -45.18 15.77
C HIS A 281 14.91 -45.52 16.30
N SER A 282 15.32 -44.94 17.43
CA SER A 282 16.63 -45.29 18.01
C SER A 282 16.66 -46.75 18.50
N ASN A 283 17.85 -47.36 18.52
CA ASN A 283 18.02 -48.75 18.94
C ASN A 283 17.85 -49.01 20.45
N GLY A 284 17.98 -47.98 21.28
CA GLY A 284 17.91 -48.10 22.74
C GLY A 284 19.24 -48.43 23.41
N ASP A 285 20.33 -48.59 22.64
CA ASP A 285 21.66 -48.93 23.19
C ASP A 285 22.38 -47.71 23.77
N SER A 286 21.90 -46.50 23.47
CA SER A 286 22.42 -45.24 23.98
C SER A 286 21.33 -44.53 24.80
N PRO A 287 21.51 -44.35 26.13
CA PRO A 287 20.54 -43.65 26.93
C PRO A 287 20.51 -42.15 26.62
N LEU A 288 19.35 -41.52 26.81
CA LEU A 288 19.15 -40.09 26.73
C LEU A 288 19.97 -39.36 27.82
N PRO A 289 20.52 -38.17 27.52
CA PRO A 289 20.53 -37.54 26.21
C PRO A 289 21.38 -38.28 25.17
N HIS A 290 20.91 -38.39 23.93
CA HIS A 290 21.69 -38.92 22.81
C HIS A 290 21.53 -38.05 21.58
N HIS A 291 22.27 -38.31 20.49
CA HIS A 291 22.22 -37.45 19.31
C HIS A 291 22.41 -38.22 18.02
N PHE A 292 21.93 -37.66 16.91
CA PHE A 292 22.23 -38.12 15.56
C PHE A 292 22.56 -36.92 14.66
N THR A 293 23.24 -37.18 13.55
CA THR A 293 23.75 -36.16 12.62
C THR A 293 23.32 -36.46 11.18
N PHE A 294 23.00 -35.42 10.41
CA PHE A 294 22.75 -35.55 8.97
C PHE A 294 23.34 -34.38 8.17
N ASP A 295 23.68 -34.63 6.91
CA ASP A 295 24.15 -33.65 5.93
C ASP A 295 22.94 -33.11 5.16
N MET A 296 22.78 -31.80 5.04
CA MET A 296 21.75 -31.19 4.18
C MET A 296 22.17 -31.13 2.69
N GLY A 297 23.39 -31.58 2.37
CA GLY A 297 23.94 -31.73 1.02
C GLY A 297 24.58 -30.47 0.44
N LYS A 298 24.34 -29.29 1.03
CA LYS A 298 25.04 -28.05 0.71
C LYS A 298 25.06 -27.10 1.91
N VAL A 299 25.91 -26.08 1.83
CA VAL A 299 25.98 -25.00 2.82
C VAL A 299 24.80 -24.04 2.64
N TYR A 300 24.17 -23.68 3.75
CA TYR A 300 23.16 -22.63 3.86
C TYR A 300 23.67 -21.57 4.83
N ASP A 301 23.65 -20.30 4.43
CA ASP A 301 24.09 -19.13 5.21
C ASP A 301 22.95 -18.44 5.97
N SER A 302 21.74 -18.99 5.86
CA SER A 302 20.54 -18.28 6.27
C SER A 302 19.42 -19.24 6.69
N LEU A 303 19.76 -20.35 7.36
CA LEU A 303 18.75 -21.18 8.02
C LEU A 303 17.93 -20.33 8.99
N ARG A 304 16.60 -20.48 8.93
CA ARG A 304 15.65 -19.70 9.72
C ARG A 304 14.70 -20.57 10.52
N THR A 305 14.36 -21.74 10.00
CA THR A 305 13.41 -22.61 10.66
C THR A 305 13.83 -24.08 10.57
N MET A 306 13.27 -24.89 11.45
CA MET A 306 13.20 -26.33 11.28
C MET A 306 11.87 -26.82 11.84
N GLU A 307 11.06 -27.41 10.96
CA GLU A 307 9.88 -28.16 11.40
C GLU A 307 10.32 -29.54 11.90
N VAL A 308 9.90 -29.90 13.10
CA VAL A 308 10.17 -31.20 13.74
C VAL A 308 8.85 -31.89 14.04
N THR A 309 8.65 -33.06 13.43
CA THR A 309 7.43 -33.87 13.59
C THR A 309 7.79 -35.19 14.25
N GLY A 310 7.13 -35.49 15.37
CA GLY A 310 7.27 -36.77 16.06
C GLY A 310 6.59 -37.92 15.33
N ARG A 311 6.66 -39.09 15.93
CA ARG A 311 5.90 -40.28 15.53
C ARG A 311 4.42 -40.12 15.88
N ASP A 312 3.55 -40.88 15.23
CA ASP A 312 2.11 -41.00 15.54
C ASP A 312 1.78 -41.48 16.97
N CYS A 313 2.75 -42.02 17.71
CA CYS A 313 2.60 -42.46 19.09
C CYS A 313 3.68 -41.94 20.04
N CYS A 314 4.52 -42.82 20.59
CA CYS A 314 5.32 -42.58 21.79
C CYS A 314 6.83 -42.37 21.50
N HIS A 315 7.50 -41.89 22.54
CA HIS A 315 8.93 -41.56 22.57
C HIS A 315 9.28 -40.35 21.67
N ASN A 316 8.36 -39.40 21.52
CA ASN A 316 8.61 -38.20 20.73
C ASN A 316 9.46 -37.21 21.53
N PRO A 317 10.50 -36.61 20.93
CA PRO A 317 11.30 -35.58 21.57
C PRO A 317 10.44 -34.38 22.01
N VAL A 318 10.51 -34.06 23.30
CA VAL A 318 9.87 -32.87 23.89
C VAL A 318 10.87 -31.97 24.61
N ALA A 319 12.11 -32.43 24.82
CA ALA A 319 13.24 -31.55 25.13
C ALA A 319 14.45 -31.98 24.31
N TYR A 320 15.00 -31.06 23.52
CA TYR A 320 16.12 -31.35 22.62
C TYR A 320 16.90 -30.08 22.26
N GLU A 321 18.12 -30.27 21.78
CA GLU A 321 18.99 -29.23 21.25
C GLU A 321 19.21 -29.47 19.76
N ILE A 322 19.18 -28.41 18.95
CA ILE A 322 19.53 -28.44 17.53
C ILE A 322 20.86 -27.71 17.36
N TRP A 323 21.83 -28.39 16.75
CA TRP A 323 23.18 -27.92 16.51
C TRP A 323 23.48 -27.90 15.02
N GLY A 324 24.34 -26.98 14.60
CA GLY A 324 24.78 -26.85 13.21
C GLY A 324 26.28 -26.66 13.07
N ILE A 325 26.83 -27.08 11.92
CA ILE A 325 28.21 -26.80 11.50
C ILE A 325 28.33 -26.79 9.97
N ALA A 326 29.28 -26.03 9.41
CA ALA A 326 29.53 -25.97 7.96
C ALA A 326 30.32 -27.18 7.43
N ASP A 327 31.26 -27.70 8.22
CA ASP A 327 32.18 -28.79 7.88
C ASP A 327 32.34 -29.72 9.09
N ILE A 328 32.30 -31.03 8.85
CA ILE A 328 32.41 -32.07 9.88
C ILE A 328 33.84 -32.63 10.02
N ALA A 329 34.81 -32.16 9.25
CA ALA A 329 36.20 -32.57 9.39
C ALA A 329 36.73 -32.30 10.82
N GLY A 330 36.98 -33.36 11.58
CA GLY A 330 37.44 -33.26 12.97
C GLY A 330 36.35 -32.86 13.98
N ALA A 331 35.09 -32.77 13.57
CA ALA A 331 33.97 -32.31 14.39
C ALA A 331 33.32 -33.40 15.27
N ALA A 332 33.83 -34.63 15.23
CA ALA A 332 33.34 -35.72 16.07
C ALA A 332 33.52 -35.40 17.56
N THR A 333 32.43 -35.50 18.32
CA THR A 333 32.46 -35.44 19.78
C THR A 333 33.23 -36.63 20.35
N THR A 334 33.93 -36.40 21.46
CA THR A 334 34.80 -37.40 22.11
C THR A 334 34.13 -38.12 23.28
N VAL A 335 32.93 -37.67 23.67
CA VAL A 335 32.13 -38.24 24.76
C VAL A 335 30.71 -38.58 24.28
N PRO A 336 30.02 -39.55 24.91
CA PRO A 336 28.65 -39.89 24.56
C PRO A 336 27.67 -38.75 24.86
N GLY A 337 26.50 -38.79 24.21
CA GLY A 337 25.50 -37.73 24.30
C GLY A 337 25.01 -37.41 25.71
N ASN A 338 25.10 -38.36 26.64
CA ASN A 338 24.60 -38.25 28.01
C ASN A 338 25.68 -37.78 29.00
N ASP A 339 26.91 -37.57 28.53
CA ASP A 339 27.99 -37.04 29.33
C ASP A 339 27.72 -35.58 29.73
N ALA A 340 28.13 -35.21 30.95
CA ALA A 340 27.96 -33.85 31.48
C ALA A 340 28.77 -32.82 30.67
N ASP A 341 29.92 -33.22 30.14
CA ASP A 341 30.83 -32.36 29.38
C ASP A 341 30.50 -32.31 27.88
N TRP A 342 29.51 -33.09 27.41
CA TRP A 342 29.18 -33.19 25.98
C TRP A 342 28.95 -31.83 25.31
N LYS A 343 28.28 -30.90 26.01
CA LYS A 343 27.99 -29.57 25.47
C LYS A 343 29.27 -28.75 25.26
N ALA A 344 30.21 -28.83 26.19
CA ALA A 344 31.50 -28.17 26.08
C ALA A 344 32.37 -28.83 24.99
N ASP A 345 32.36 -30.15 24.89
CA ASP A 345 33.05 -30.91 23.84
C ASP A 345 32.50 -30.56 22.45
N ALA A 346 31.17 -30.53 22.26
CA ALA A 346 30.55 -30.15 20.98
C ALA A 346 30.96 -28.73 20.53
N LEU A 347 30.94 -27.75 21.45
CA LEU A 347 31.41 -26.39 21.18
C LEU A 347 32.91 -26.36 20.80
N ALA A 348 33.75 -27.12 21.53
CA ALA A 348 35.18 -27.23 21.22
C ALA A 348 35.46 -27.89 19.86
N LYS A 349 34.52 -28.70 19.36
CA LYS A 349 34.54 -29.32 18.02
C LYS A 349 33.94 -28.45 16.92
N GLY A 350 33.55 -27.21 17.25
CA GLY A 350 33.05 -26.23 16.29
C GLY A 350 31.55 -26.30 16.03
N TRP A 351 30.80 -27.13 16.75
CA TRP A 351 29.34 -27.13 16.65
C TRP A 351 28.74 -25.88 17.28
N ILE A 352 27.69 -25.37 16.67
CA ILE A 352 27.00 -24.16 17.09
C ILE A 352 25.60 -24.54 17.55
N LEU A 353 25.24 -24.19 18.78
CA LEU A 353 23.88 -24.39 19.29
C LEU A 353 22.95 -23.42 18.56
N LEU A 354 22.08 -23.95 17.70
CA LEU A 354 21.11 -23.15 16.95
C LEU A 354 19.88 -22.86 17.80
N GLN A 355 19.41 -23.85 18.56
CA GLN A 355 18.28 -23.69 19.46
C GLN A 355 18.22 -24.80 20.53
N GLU A 356 17.81 -24.45 21.74
CA GLU A 356 17.34 -25.39 22.76
C GLU A 356 15.80 -25.34 22.81
N VAL A 357 15.15 -26.49 22.70
CA VAL A 357 13.70 -26.61 22.57
C VAL A 357 13.14 -27.37 23.76
N THR A 358 12.07 -26.82 24.34
CA THR A 358 11.21 -27.51 25.32
C THR A 358 9.77 -27.36 24.87
N ARG A 359 9.12 -28.49 24.61
CA ARG A 359 7.72 -28.57 24.19
C ARG A 359 6.83 -28.88 25.38
N THR A 360 5.61 -28.34 25.34
CA THR A 360 4.55 -28.60 26.34
C THR A 360 3.50 -29.59 25.84
N ASP A 361 3.61 -30.04 24.59
CA ASP A 361 2.75 -31.05 23.97
C ASP A 361 3.39 -32.44 23.99
N ASP A 362 2.78 -33.41 23.30
CA ASP A 362 3.24 -34.79 23.20
C ASP A 362 4.26 -35.04 22.09
N GLY A 363 4.76 -33.98 21.44
CA GLY A 363 5.76 -34.07 20.39
C GLY A 363 5.28 -34.65 19.05
N LYS A 364 4.03 -35.11 18.93
CA LYS A 364 3.55 -35.81 17.71
C LYS A 364 3.45 -34.87 16.52
N GLY A 365 2.71 -33.78 16.69
CA GLY A 365 2.41 -32.84 15.61
C GLY A 365 3.63 -32.04 15.16
N PRO A 366 3.58 -31.49 13.92
CA PRO A 366 4.63 -30.62 13.41
C PRO A 366 4.82 -29.41 14.32
N TYR A 367 6.09 -29.08 14.61
CA TYR A 367 6.46 -27.93 15.41
C TYR A 367 7.59 -27.18 14.75
N THR A 368 7.33 -25.92 14.42
CA THR A 368 8.31 -25.04 13.79
C THR A 368 9.20 -24.41 14.83
N VAL A 369 10.46 -24.81 14.84
CA VAL A 369 11.54 -24.16 15.59
C VAL A 369 12.05 -22.98 14.77
N ASN A 370 12.12 -21.78 15.36
CA ASN A 370 12.73 -20.61 14.73
C ASN A 370 14.18 -20.45 15.21
N PHE A 371 15.08 -20.16 14.29
CA PHE A 371 16.49 -19.86 14.56
C PHE A 371 16.75 -18.35 14.56
N SER A 372 17.92 -17.96 15.07
CA SER A 372 18.40 -16.58 15.01
C SER A 372 18.45 -16.04 13.57
N THR A 373 18.29 -14.73 13.42
CA THR A 373 18.51 -14.04 12.13
C THR A 373 19.99 -14.00 11.73
N GLU A 374 20.90 -14.27 12.66
CA GLU A 374 22.37 -14.28 12.46
C GLU A 374 22.93 -15.71 12.46
N THR A 375 22.19 -16.67 11.91
CA THR A 375 22.70 -18.03 11.75
C THR A 375 23.95 -18.04 10.86
N PRO A 376 25.04 -18.67 11.30
CA PRO A 376 26.24 -18.83 10.48
C PRO A 376 26.00 -19.83 9.35
N GLN A 377 27.01 -20.03 8.50
CA GLN A 377 26.97 -21.07 7.48
C GLN A 377 26.84 -22.46 8.10
N ILE A 378 25.76 -23.17 7.78
CA ILE A 378 25.45 -24.52 8.25
C ILE A 378 25.22 -25.44 7.05
N ARG A 379 25.82 -26.64 7.10
CA ARG A 379 25.54 -27.74 6.17
C ARG A 379 25.04 -28.98 6.90
N TYR A 380 25.62 -29.26 8.06
CA TYR A 380 25.31 -30.43 8.85
C TYR A 380 24.47 -30.02 10.06
N ILE A 381 23.44 -30.79 10.34
CA ILE A 381 22.60 -30.64 11.52
C ILE A 381 22.80 -31.83 12.44
N ARG A 382 22.86 -31.55 13.74
CA ARG A 382 22.87 -32.55 14.80
C ARG A 382 21.76 -32.26 15.79
N ILE A 383 20.95 -33.26 16.10
CA ILE A 383 19.86 -33.14 17.07
C ILE A 383 20.21 -33.97 18.29
N ARG A 384 20.36 -33.32 19.44
CA ARG A 384 20.57 -33.98 20.74
C ARG A 384 19.27 -34.02 21.51
N ILE A 385 18.69 -35.19 21.65
CA ILE A 385 17.42 -35.43 22.32
C ILE A 385 17.70 -35.63 23.80
N LYS A 386 17.10 -34.80 24.66
CA LYS A 386 17.31 -34.82 26.12
C LYS A 386 16.19 -35.53 26.87
N ARG A 387 14.95 -35.47 26.34
CA ARG A 387 13.77 -36.08 26.94
C ARG A 387 12.69 -36.31 25.90
N VAL A 388 11.95 -37.40 26.07
CA VAL A 388 10.75 -37.73 25.28
C VAL A 388 9.47 -37.61 26.10
N ASP A 389 8.33 -37.52 25.42
CA ASP A 389 6.99 -37.32 25.99
C ASP A 389 6.63 -38.33 27.09
N SER A 390 6.99 -39.61 26.86
CA SER A 390 6.78 -40.72 27.79
C SER A 390 7.69 -40.72 29.02
N ASN A 391 8.70 -39.85 29.06
CA ASN A 391 9.82 -39.86 30.04
C ASN A 391 10.65 -41.16 30.07
N GLU A 392 10.55 -41.98 29.03
CA GLU A 392 11.49 -43.08 28.81
C GLU A 392 12.91 -42.50 28.53
N SER A 393 13.96 -43.28 28.83
CA SER A 393 15.36 -42.85 28.83
C SER A 393 16.29 -43.55 27.83
N ALA A 394 15.82 -44.50 27.02
CA ALA A 394 16.58 -45.24 26.01
C ALA A 394 16.15 -44.91 24.57
N TYR A 395 14.87 -44.62 24.35
CA TYR A 395 14.31 -44.47 23.01
C TYR A 395 13.94 -43.04 22.66
N SER A 396 14.09 -42.71 21.38
CA SER A 396 13.51 -41.51 20.77
C SER A 396 13.10 -41.77 19.33
N ASN A 397 11.93 -41.25 18.97
CA ASN A 397 11.32 -41.49 17.67
C ASN A 397 10.92 -40.17 17.01
N LEU A 398 11.20 -40.05 15.71
CA LEU A 398 10.83 -38.88 14.91
C LEU A 398 10.30 -39.35 13.55
N SER A 399 9.38 -38.58 12.98
CA SER A 399 8.82 -38.86 11.66
C SER A 399 9.44 -38.01 10.57
N GLU A 400 9.56 -36.69 10.78
CA GLU A 400 9.98 -35.77 9.72
C GLU A 400 10.80 -34.61 10.30
N LEU A 401 11.76 -34.15 9.52
CA LEU A 401 12.53 -32.94 9.74
C LEU A 401 12.54 -32.09 8.47
N THR A 402 12.14 -30.83 8.58
CA THR A 402 12.13 -29.90 7.44
C THR A 402 12.82 -28.59 7.79
N PRO A 403 14.15 -28.48 7.59
CA PRO A 403 14.86 -27.22 7.70
C PRO A 403 14.38 -26.24 6.62
N GLY A 404 14.26 -24.97 6.98
CA GLY A 404 13.92 -23.87 6.07
C GLY A 404 14.97 -22.77 6.14
N TYR A 405 15.29 -22.19 4.99
CA TYR A 405 16.21 -21.06 4.88
C TYR A 405 15.48 -19.84 4.30
N LYS A 406 16.03 -18.68 4.60
CA LYS A 406 15.60 -17.38 4.10
C LYS A 406 15.79 -17.31 2.59
N LYS A 407 14.82 -16.75 1.87
CA LYS A 407 14.97 -16.34 0.47
C LYS A 407 14.24 -15.04 0.17
#